data_AF-A0A7J4QIM7-F1
#
_entry.id   AF-A0A7J4QIM7-F1
#
_cell.length_a   1.000
_cell.length_b   1.000
_cell.length_c   1.000
_cell.angle_alpha   90.00
_cell.angle_beta   90.00
_cell.angle_gamma   90.00
#
_symmetry.space_group_name_H-M   'P 1'
#
loop_
_entity.id
_entity.type
_entity.pdbx_description
1 polymer ?
#
loop_
_entity_poly.entity_id
_entity_poly.type
_entity_poly.pdbx_seq_one_letter_code
_entity_poly.pdbx_strand_id
1 'polypeptide(L)'
;AFTRRSREISKVTAEALESVVLLERYPRSKIRVEIEILAAEAGTRCVGITAASVALADAGIPMRDMVVGIASGKIQDTVVLDLDKAEDNYGQADLPMGICPNTGELVFLQMDGDLSIEEYNLATEYNYKAAAEIHEIMVAALKARYDGGEA
;
A
#
# COMPACT_ATOMS: atom_id res chain seq x y z
N ALA A 1 -14.21 4.40 -17.86
CA ALA A 1 -13.17 5.08 -18.67
C ALA A 1 -11.98 5.39 -17.76
N PHE A 2 -10.75 5.13 -18.18
CA PHE A 2 -9.56 5.39 -17.35
C PHE A 2 -9.39 6.90 -17.12
N THR A 3 -9.40 7.33 -15.86
CA THR A 3 -9.18 8.72 -15.47
C THR A 3 -7.69 9.02 -15.40
N ARG A 4 -7.31 10.30 -15.32
CA ARG A 4 -5.90 10.67 -15.09
C ARG A 4 -5.37 10.08 -13.79
N ARG A 5 -6.18 10.15 -12.72
CA ARG A 5 -5.86 9.58 -11.40
C ARG A 5 -5.68 8.06 -11.47
N SER A 6 -6.54 7.33 -12.19
CA SER A 6 -6.38 5.87 -12.30
C SER A 6 -5.08 5.51 -13.02
N ARG A 7 -4.68 6.26 -14.06
CA ARG A 7 -3.41 6.01 -14.77
C ARG A 7 -2.18 6.30 -13.91
N GLU A 8 -2.23 7.35 -13.10
CA GLU A 8 -1.18 7.68 -12.13
C GLU A 8 -1.03 6.56 -11.09
N ILE A 9 -2.15 6.17 -10.44
CA ILE A 9 -2.15 5.10 -9.43
C ILE A 9 -1.67 3.77 -10.05
N SER A 10 -2.10 3.44 -11.27
CA SER A 10 -1.61 2.24 -11.96
C SER A 10 -0.10 2.27 -12.17
N LYS A 11 0.48 3.44 -12.48
CA LYS A 11 1.93 3.57 -12.64
C LYS A 11 2.65 3.38 -11.29
N VAL A 12 2.21 4.09 -10.25
CA VAL A 12 2.80 3.98 -8.89
C VAL A 12 2.70 2.54 -8.36
N THR A 13 1.56 1.90 -8.57
CA THR A 13 1.34 0.49 -8.20
C THR A 13 2.30 -0.43 -8.95
N ALA A 14 2.48 -0.23 -10.26
CA ALA A 14 3.39 -1.05 -11.04
C ALA A 14 4.84 -0.88 -10.56
N GLU A 15 5.32 0.35 -10.39
CA GLU A 15 6.68 0.64 -9.90
C GLU A 15 6.93 0.05 -8.50
N ALA A 16 5.94 0.15 -7.59
CA ALA A 16 6.02 -0.44 -6.26
C ALA A 16 6.14 -1.97 -6.32
N LEU A 17 5.29 -2.65 -7.12
CA LEU A 17 5.31 -4.11 -7.23
C LEU A 17 6.54 -4.63 -7.98
N GLU A 18 7.01 -3.92 -9.01
CA GLU A 18 8.23 -4.28 -9.75
C GLU A 18 9.47 -4.28 -8.85
N SER A 19 9.49 -3.45 -7.80
CA SER A 19 10.60 -3.41 -6.83
C SER A 19 10.71 -4.67 -5.95
N VAL A 20 9.58 -5.37 -5.71
CA VAL A 20 9.54 -6.54 -4.81
C VAL A 20 9.41 -7.87 -5.54
N VAL A 21 8.80 -7.91 -6.72
CA VAL A 21 8.61 -9.15 -7.49
C VAL A 21 9.92 -9.58 -8.13
N LEU A 22 10.26 -10.87 -8.01
CA LEU A 22 11.46 -11.46 -8.63
C LEU A 22 11.24 -11.74 -10.13
N LEU A 23 11.10 -10.68 -10.93
CA LEU A 23 10.78 -10.74 -12.36
C LEU A 23 11.81 -11.53 -13.19
N GLU A 24 13.06 -11.61 -12.75
CA GLU A 24 14.12 -12.39 -13.37
C GLU A 24 13.81 -13.90 -13.43
N ARG A 25 12.90 -14.38 -12.56
CA ARG A 25 12.43 -15.78 -12.57
C ARG A 25 11.43 -16.07 -13.68
N TYR A 26 10.93 -15.05 -14.36
CA TYR A 26 9.86 -15.14 -15.35
C TYR A 26 10.24 -14.55 -16.72
N PRO A 27 11.34 -15.00 -17.35
CA PRO A 27 11.78 -14.44 -18.63
C PRO A 27 10.72 -14.62 -19.71
N ARG A 28 10.47 -13.57 -20.51
CA ARG A 28 9.48 -13.53 -21.61
C ARG A 28 8.02 -13.76 -21.17
N SER A 29 7.75 -13.70 -19.88
CA SER A 29 6.40 -13.82 -19.33
C SER A 29 5.83 -12.44 -19.01
N LYS A 30 4.52 -12.37 -18.85
CA LYS A 30 3.82 -11.18 -18.36
C LYS A 30 2.99 -11.57 -17.15
N ILE A 31 3.29 -10.98 -16.00
CA ILE A 31 2.43 -11.02 -14.82
C ILE A 31 1.45 -9.86 -14.99
N ARG A 32 0.15 -10.15 -14.92
CA ARG A 32 -0.90 -9.11 -14.97
C ARG A 32 -1.58 -9.05 -13.62
N VAL A 33 -1.62 -7.85 -13.04
CA VAL A 33 -2.33 -7.52 -11.83
C VAL A 33 -3.47 -6.58 -12.19
N GLU A 34 -4.71 -6.96 -11.88
CA GLU A 34 -5.91 -6.17 -12.12
C GLU A 34 -6.56 -5.88 -10.75
N ILE A 35 -6.80 -4.61 -10.45
CA ILE A 35 -7.34 -4.13 -9.17
C ILE A 35 -8.62 -3.39 -9.47
N GLU A 36 -9.69 -3.74 -8.75
CA GLU A 36 -10.97 -3.05 -8.80
C GLU A 36 -11.33 -2.52 -7.42
N ILE A 37 -11.64 -1.23 -7.35
CA ILE A 37 -12.07 -0.58 -6.10
C ILE A 37 -13.59 -0.67 -6.02
N LEU A 38 -14.08 -1.53 -5.13
CA LEU A 38 -15.51 -1.77 -4.92
C LEU A 38 -16.18 -0.65 -4.12
N ALA A 39 -15.47 -0.10 -3.15
CA ALA A 39 -15.89 1.02 -2.32
C ALA A 39 -14.70 1.95 -2.07
N ALA A 40 -14.95 3.25 -2.02
CA ALA A 40 -13.90 4.27 -1.93
C ALA A 40 -14.19 5.26 -0.80
N GLU A 41 -13.45 5.09 0.31
CA GLU A 41 -13.48 5.94 1.50
C GLU A 41 -12.03 6.34 1.84
N ALA A 42 -11.41 7.18 1.00
CA ALA A 42 -9.97 7.50 1.00
C ALA A 42 -9.08 6.24 0.85
N GLY A 43 -7.75 6.40 0.94
CA GLY A 43 -6.78 5.29 0.99
C GLY A 43 -6.76 4.33 -0.23
N THR A 44 -7.52 4.61 -1.30
CA THR A 44 -7.77 3.64 -2.39
C THR A 44 -6.51 3.10 -3.07
N ARG A 45 -5.44 3.90 -3.15
CA ARG A 45 -4.14 3.44 -3.68
C ARG A 45 -3.44 2.48 -2.72
N CYS A 46 -3.48 2.78 -1.42
CA CYS A 46 -2.86 2.00 -0.36
C CYS A 46 -3.51 0.62 -0.23
N VAL A 47 -4.85 0.57 -0.18
CA VAL A 47 -5.59 -0.70 -0.16
C VAL A 47 -5.40 -1.49 -1.45
N GLY A 48 -5.35 -0.81 -2.61
CA GLY A 48 -5.13 -1.46 -3.91
C GLY A 48 -3.77 -2.15 -4.00
N ILE A 49 -2.70 -1.46 -3.60
CA ILE A 49 -1.34 -2.01 -3.58
C ILE A 49 -1.23 -3.17 -2.57
N THR A 50 -1.80 -3.01 -1.38
CA THR A 50 -1.80 -4.05 -0.34
C THR A 50 -2.54 -5.31 -0.83
N ALA A 51 -3.73 -5.14 -1.42
CA ALA A 51 -4.49 -6.25 -1.99
C ALA A 51 -3.75 -6.94 -3.13
N ALA A 52 -3.08 -6.18 -4.00
CA ALA A 52 -2.22 -6.74 -5.05
C ALA A 52 -1.05 -7.54 -4.48
N SER A 53 -0.42 -7.07 -3.41
CA SER A 53 0.66 -7.80 -2.74
C SER A 53 0.17 -9.15 -2.18
N VAL A 54 -0.97 -9.16 -1.50
CA VAL A 54 -1.60 -10.41 -1.02
C VAL A 54 -1.96 -11.33 -2.20
N ALA A 55 -2.52 -10.80 -3.28
CA ALA A 55 -2.90 -11.59 -4.46
C ALA A 55 -1.68 -12.23 -5.16
N LEU A 56 -0.56 -11.51 -5.25
CA LEU A 56 0.69 -12.07 -5.80
C LEU A 56 1.25 -13.19 -4.91
N ALA A 57 1.18 -13.02 -3.59
CA ALA A 57 1.57 -14.05 -2.63
C ALA A 57 0.67 -15.29 -2.74
N ASP A 58 -0.65 -15.10 -2.82
CA ASP A 58 -1.63 -16.18 -3.01
C ASP A 58 -1.44 -16.92 -4.34
N ALA A 59 -1.05 -16.20 -5.40
CA ALA A 59 -0.70 -16.79 -6.69
C ALA A 59 0.64 -17.55 -6.69
N GLY A 60 1.37 -17.56 -5.56
CA GLY A 60 2.67 -18.22 -5.43
C GLY A 60 3.79 -17.57 -6.24
N ILE A 61 3.65 -16.28 -6.58
CA ILE A 61 4.68 -15.53 -7.30
C ILE A 61 5.79 -15.13 -6.30
N PRO A 62 7.05 -15.54 -6.52
CA PRO A 62 8.15 -15.18 -5.62
C PRO A 62 8.37 -13.66 -5.56
N MET A 63 8.34 -13.13 -4.34
CA MET A 63 8.63 -11.74 -4.01
C MET A 63 9.72 -11.68 -2.92
N ARG A 64 10.48 -10.58 -2.87
CA ARG A 64 11.48 -10.30 -1.83
C ARG A 64 10.82 -10.01 -0.49
N ASP A 65 9.73 -9.26 -0.54
CA ASP A 65 8.89 -8.88 0.59
C ASP A 65 7.45 -8.64 0.11
N MET A 66 6.50 -8.57 1.03
CA MET A 66 5.17 -8.02 0.74
C MET A 66 5.22 -6.49 0.80
N VAL A 67 4.23 -5.84 0.18
CA VAL A 67 4.09 -4.38 0.23
C VAL A 67 2.82 -4.04 0.99
N VAL A 68 2.97 -3.18 1.99
CA VAL A 68 1.84 -2.62 2.74
C VAL A 68 1.72 -1.14 2.42
N GLY A 69 0.57 -0.72 1.93
CA GLY A 69 0.23 0.68 1.72
C GLY A 69 -0.53 1.23 2.92
N ILE A 70 -0.07 2.36 3.48
CA ILE A 70 -0.75 3.12 4.53
C ILE A 70 -0.71 4.60 4.17
N ALA A 71 -1.75 5.34 4.56
CA ALA A 71 -1.75 6.79 4.51
C ALA A 71 -1.85 7.38 5.91
N SER A 72 -0.99 8.35 6.20
CA SER A 72 -1.10 9.25 7.34
C SER A 72 -1.38 10.65 6.82
N GLY A 73 -1.88 11.55 7.66
CA GLY A 73 -2.11 12.92 7.24
C GLY A 73 -2.18 13.89 8.40
N LYS A 74 -2.68 15.09 8.11
CA LYS A 74 -2.80 16.17 9.09
C LYS A 74 -4.21 16.75 9.06
N ILE A 75 -4.88 16.80 10.22
CA ILE A 75 -6.22 17.36 10.39
C ILE A 75 -6.17 18.31 11.57
N GLN A 76 -6.65 19.56 11.39
CA GLN A 76 -6.71 20.57 12.46
C GLN A 76 -5.40 20.66 13.27
N ASP A 77 -4.28 20.73 12.56
CA ASP A 77 -2.92 20.79 13.11
C ASP A 77 -2.47 19.56 13.92
N THR A 78 -3.17 18.43 13.74
CA THR A 78 -2.85 17.16 14.38
C THR A 78 -2.51 16.10 13.33
N VAL A 79 -1.38 15.43 13.51
CA VAL A 79 -1.00 14.29 12.67
C VAL A 79 -1.85 13.08 13.05
N VAL A 80 -2.43 12.42 12.05
CA VAL A 80 -3.30 11.25 12.20
C VAL A 80 -2.88 10.13 11.25
N LEU A 81 -3.37 8.93 11.52
CA LEU A 81 -3.09 7.70 10.78
C LEU A 81 -4.40 7.16 10.20
N ASP A 82 -4.34 6.63 8.97
CA ASP A 82 -5.44 6.01 8.23
C ASP A 82 -6.63 6.95 8.02
N LEU A 83 -6.44 7.92 7.12
CA LEU A 83 -7.43 8.95 6.81
C LEU A 83 -8.71 8.35 6.25
N ASP A 84 -9.85 8.81 6.76
CA ASP A 84 -11.14 8.62 6.10
C ASP A 84 -11.35 9.63 4.96
N LYS A 85 -12.48 9.54 4.27
CA LYS A 85 -12.81 10.42 3.14
C LYS A 85 -13.00 11.89 3.53
N ALA A 86 -13.58 12.18 4.69
CA ALA A 86 -13.72 13.56 5.15
C ALA A 86 -12.34 14.14 5.51
N GLU A 87 -11.52 13.33 6.16
CA GLU A 87 -10.16 13.66 6.56
C GLU A 87 -9.24 13.90 5.36
N ASP A 88 -9.31 13.07 4.31
CA ASP A 88 -8.57 13.24 3.04
C ASP A 88 -9.01 14.50 2.29
N ASN A 89 -10.31 14.82 2.28
CA ASN A 89 -10.84 15.96 1.51
C ASN A 89 -10.68 17.32 2.22
N TYR A 90 -10.74 17.34 3.55
CA TYR A 90 -10.74 18.57 4.35
C TYR A 90 -9.49 18.71 5.24
N GLY A 91 -8.63 17.71 5.26
CA GLY A 91 -7.33 17.74 5.92
C GLY A 91 -6.35 18.71 5.26
N GLN A 92 -5.25 18.94 5.95
CA GLN A 92 -4.16 19.82 5.52
C GLN A 92 -3.09 19.07 4.73
N ALA A 93 -2.98 17.75 4.91
CA ALA A 93 -2.03 16.92 4.20
C ALA A 93 -2.46 15.44 4.16
N ASP A 94 -2.04 14.75 3.09
CA ASP A 94 -2.11 13.30 2.88
C ASP A 94 -0.72 12.78 2.50
N LEU A 95 -0.26 11.74 3.18
CA LEU A 95 1.06 11.11 3.01
C LEU A 95 0.89 9.58 2.87
N PRO A 96 0.52 9.09 1.68
CA PRO A 96 0.49 7.67 1.37
C PRO A 96 1.91 7.12 1.12
N MET A 97 2.22 6.02 1.79
CA MET A 97 3.50 5.32 1.72
C MET A 97 3.29 3.82 1.48
N GLY A 98 4.19 3.22 0.70
CA GLY A 98 4.28 1.78 0.51
C GLY A 98 5.54 1.25 1.16
N ILE A 99 5.40 0.35 2.12
CA ILE A 99 6.49 -0.12 2.96
C ILE A 99 6.63 -1.64 2.83
N CYS A 100 7.86 -2.11 2.67
CA CYS A 100 8.25 -3.50 2.83
C CYS A 100 8.44 -3.78 4.33
N PRO A 101 7.57 -4.56 4.98
CA PRO A 101 7.53 -4.67 6.43
C PRO A 101 8.71 -5.46 7.03
N ASN A 102 9.33 -6.36 6.27
CA ASN A 102 10.50 -7.12 6.75
C ASN A 102 11.81 -6.37 6.53
N THR A 103 11.95 -5.65 5.42
CA THR A 103 13.18 -4.90 5.10
C THR A 103 13.17 -3.45 5.61
N GLY A 104 11.98 -2.89 5.85
CA GLY A 104 11.78 -1.46 6.13
C GLY A 104 11.95 -0.56 4.90
N GLU A 105 12.14 -1.13 3.71
CA GLU A 105 12.33 -0.38 2.48
C GLU A 105 11.03 0.33 2.06
N LEU A 106 11.20 1.57 1.61
CA LEU A 106 10.10 2.38 1.08
C LEU A 106 10.00 2.17 -0.44
N VAL A 107 8.90 1.59 -0.90
CA VAL A 107 8.70 1.28 -2.33
C VAL A 107 7.93 2.35 -3.08
N PHE A 108 7.12 3.14 -2.39
CA PHE A 108 6.60 4.39 -2.92
C PHE A 108 6.30 5.38 -1.79
N LEU A 109 6.34 6.66 -2.12
CA LEU A 109 5.88 7.74 -1.27
C LEU A 109 5.29 8.83 -2.16
N GLN A 110 4.13 9.31 -1.77
CA GLN A 110 3.55 10.53 -2.33
C GLN A 110 3.07 11.39 -1.16
N MET A 111 3.08 12.69 -1.34
CA MET A 111 2.59 13.65 -0.36
C MET A 111 1.80 14.73 -1.10
N ASP A 112 0.63 15.06 -0.58
CA ASP A 112 -0.14 16.23 -0.97
C ASP A 112 -0.44 17.08 0.28
N GLY A 113 -0.49 18.39 0.11
CA GLY A 113 -0.65 19.34 1.22
C GLY A 113 0.63 19.66 1.99
N ASP A 114 0.47 20.18 3.22
CA ASP A 114 1.55 20.78 4.00
C ASP A 114 1.82 20.04 5.32
N LEU A 115 3.05 19.54 5.45
CA LEU A 115 3.62 19.00 6.68
C LEU A 115 4.94 19.71 6.98
N SER A 116 5.13 20.17 8.21
CA SER A 116 6.46 20.52 8.69
C SER A 116 7.35 19.27 8.75
N ILE A 117 8.66 19.45 8.84
CA ILE A 117 9.61 18.33 8.92
C ILE A 117 9.32 17.45 10.16
N GLU A 118 8.95 18.06 11.27
CA GLU A 118 8.62 17.34 12.51
C GLU A 118 7.34 16.50 12.34
N GLU A 119 6.30 17.09 11.73
CA GLU A 119 5.04 16.39 11.45
C GLU A 119 5.23 15.27 10.41
N TYR A 120 6.04 15.50 9.37
CA TYR A 120 6.38 14.48 8.38
C TYR A 120 7.09 13.28 9.03
N ASN A 121 8.05 13.53 9.92
CA ASN A 121 8.77 12.46 10.63
C ASN A 121 7.81 11.66 11.53
N LEU A 122 6.92 12.35 12.25
CA LEU A 122 5.91 11.71 13.09
C LEU A 122 4.93 10.87 12.26
N ALA A 123 4.43 11.41 11.15
CA ALA A 123 3.53 10.73 10.22
C ALA A 123 4.18 9.48 9.62
N THR A 124 5.46 9.60 9.25
CA THR A 124 6.29 8.48 8.78
C THR A 124 6.40 7.38 9.84
N GLU A 125 6.68 7.74 11.11
CA GLU A 125 6.74 6.78 12.22
C GLU A 125 5.42 6.02 12.39
N TYR A 126 4.28 6.72 12.29
CA TYR A 126 2.96 6.09 12.33
C TYR A 126 2.76 5.09 11.19
N ASN A 127 3.14 5.46 9.96
CA ASN A 127 3.03 4.56 8.81
C ASN A 127 3.87 3.31 8.97
N TYR A 128 5.12 3.43 9.45
CA TYR A 128 5.99 2.27 9.69
C TYR A 128 5.43 1.33 10.75
N LYS A 129 4.90 1.89 11.85
CA LYS A 129 4.27 1.08 12.90
C LYS A 129 3.03 0.36 12.38
N ALA A 130 2.16 1.06 11.66
CA ALA A 130 0.96 0.49 11.08
C ALA A 130 1.27 -0.59 10.03
N ALA A 131 2.32 -0.41 9.22
CA ALA A 131 2.78 -1.39 8.25
C ALA A 131 3.13 -2.73 8.89
N ALA A 132 3.78 -2.71 10.05
CA ALA A 132 4.11 -3.92 10.79
C ALA A 132 2.84 -4.65 11.27
N GLU A 133 1.88 -3.92 11.85
CA GLU A 133 0.62 -4.50 12.33
C GLU A 133 -0.23 -5.09 11.20
N ILE A 134 -0.35 -4.37 10.08
CA ILE A 134 -1.10 -4.85 8.90
C ILE A 134 -0.40 -6.05 8.25
N HIS A 135 0.94 -6.08 8.24
CA HIS A 135 1.69 -7.22 7.72
C HIS A 135 1.34 -8.52 8.45
N GLU A 136 1.23 -8.48 9.78
CA GLU A 136 0.83 -9.65 10.58
C GLU A 136 -0.56 -10.15 10.16
N ILE A 137 -1.50 -9.23 9.93
CA ILE A 137 -2.86 -9.54 9.46
C ILE A 137 -2.82 -10.17 8.05
N MET A 138 -2.02 -9.62 7.13
CA MET A 138 -1.87 -10.16 5.78
C MET A 138 -1.33 -11.60 5.81
N VAL A 139 -0.28 -11.86 6.61
CA VAL A 139 0.31 -13.19 6.77
C VAL A 139 -0.68 -14.16 7.40
N ALA A 140 -1.43 -13.72 8.43
CA ALA A 140 -2.45 -14.54 9.07
C ALA A 140 -3.58 -14.90 8.08
N ALA A 141 -4.03 -13.96 7.25
CA ALA A 141 -5.06 -14.20 6.25
C ALA A 141 -4.61 -15.23 5.19
N LEU A 142 -3.37 -15.10 4.69
CA LEU A 142 -2.79 -16.07 3.75
C LEU A 142 -2.69 -17.46 4.39
N LYS A 143 -2.19 -17.58 5.63
CA LYS A 143 -2.09 -18.86 6.34
C LYS A 143 -3.46 -19.49 6.57
N ALA A 144 -4.43 -18.72 7.07
CA ALA A 144 -5.78 -19.20 7.36
C ALA A 144 -6.45 -19.86 6.14
N ARG A 145 -6.19 -19.34 4.93
CA ARG A 145 -6.70 -19.92 3.68
C ARG A 145 -6.21 -21.35 3.46
N TYR A 146 -4.93 -21.63 3.76
CA TYR A 146 -4.31 -22.93 3.46
C TYR A 146 -4.36 -23.90 4.65
N ASP A 147 -4.36 -23.39 5.89
CA ASP A 147 -4.51 -24.20 7.11
C ASP A 147 -5.95 -24.74 7.28
N GLY A 148 -6.94 -24.07 6.68
CA GLY A 148 -8.36 -24.43 6.73
C GLY A 148 -8.81 -25.53 5.77
N GLY A 149 -7.95 -25.98 4.84
CA GLY A 149 -8.21 -27.16 4.01
C GLY A 149 -9.45 -27.09 3.11
N GLU A 150 -9.65 -26.03 2.33
CA GLU A 150 -10.52 -26.06 1.15
C GLU A 150 -9.80 -25.39 -0.03
N ALA A 151 -9.05 -26.20 -0.78
CA ALA A 151 -8.53 -25.90 -2.11
C ALA A 151 -9.04 -26.97 -3.08
#